data_AF-A0A972UJ55-F1
#
_entry.id   AF-A0A972UJ55-F1
#
_cell.length_a   1.000
_cell.length_b   1.000
_cell.length_c   1.000
_cell.angle_alpha   90.00
_cell.angle_beta   90.00
_cell.angle_gamma   90.00
#
_symmetry.space_group_name_H-M   'P 1'
#
loop_
_entity.id
_entity.type
_entity.pdbx_description
1 polymer ?
#
loop_
_entity_poly.entity_id
_entity_poly.type
_entity_poly.pdbx_seq_one_letter_code
_entity_poly.pdbx_strand_id
1 'polypeptide(L)' 'MSKENVTGFFASLTDGGEAGLSNDPTPVEVIGQAQQRGFEFSEGELLSVMKEMIWTAQSLPMGWGWKFARNHGLVRKTS' A
#
# COMPACT_ATOMS: atom_id res chain seq x y z
N MET A 1 14.41 8.09 -0.17
CA MET A 1 13.59 8.66 -1.27
C MET A 1 12.34 7.83 -1.54
N SER A 2 12.39 6.57 -2.01
CA SER A 2 11.15 5.90 -2.42
C SER A 2 10.25 5.36 -1.31
N LYS A 3 10.82 5.02 -0.15
CA LYS A 3 10.07 4.58 1.04
C LYS A 3 9.16 5.68 1.58
N GLU A 4 9.71 6.90 1.61
CA GLU A 4 9.03 8.12 2.04
C GLU A 4 7.85 8.45 1.11
N ASN A 5 7.98 8.19 -0.19
CA ASN A 5 6.88 8.35 -1.15
C ASN A 5 5.74 7.37 -0.88
N VAL A 6 6.02 6.10 -0.58
CA VAL A 6 4.97 5.12 -0.25
C VAL A 6 4.26 5.50 1.06
N THR A 7 5.02 5.86 2.11
CA THR A 7 4.42 6.28 3.39
C THR A 7 3.66 7.59 3.26
N GLY A 8 4.16 8.55 2.47
CA GLY A 8 3.48 9.82 2.19
C GLY A 8 2.19 9.61 1.40
N PHE A 9 2.20 8.70 0.43
CA PHE A 9 0.99 8.29 -0.27
C PHE A 9 -0.04 7.70 0.70
N PHE A 10 0.34 6.74 1.56
CA PHE A 10 -0.57 6.15 2.54
C PHE A 10 -1.11 7.17 3.55
N ALA A 11 -0.30 8.14 3.97
CA ALA A 11 -0.76 9.25 4.79
C ALA A 11 -1.82 10.08 4.04
N SER A 12 -1.61 10.37 2.74
CA SER A 12 -2.57 11.10 1.91
C SER A 12 -3.91 10.36 1.72
N LEU A 13 -3.92 9.02 1.81
CA LEU A 13 -5.15 8.22 1.77
C LEU A 13 -5.97 8.35 3.06
N THR A 14 -5.28 8.53 4.19
CA THR A 14 -5.90 8.64 5.51
C THR A 14 -6.55 10.01 5.69
N ASP A 15 -5.97 11.06 5.10
CA ASP A 15 -6.44 12.44 5.20
C ASP A 15 -7.54 12.79 4.17
N GLY A 16 -7.48 12.22 2.96
CA GLY A 16 -8.37 12.57 1.84
C GLY A 16 -9.55 11.63 1.57
N GLY A 17 -9.75 10.59 2.39
CA GLY A 17 -10.71 9.51 2.11
C GLY A 17 -10.20 8.50 1.09
N GLU A 18 -10.77 7.29 1.13
CA GLU A 18 -10.33 6.12 0.35
C GLU A 18 -9.98 6.53 -1.09
N ALA A 19 -8.71 6.36 -1.49
CA ALA A 19 -8.40 6.42 -2.92
C ALA A 19 -9.37 5.45 -3.59
N GLY A 20 -9.95 5.85 -4.72
CA GLY A 20 -10.91 5.07 -5.50
C GLY A 20 -10.33 3.77 -6.09
N LEU A 21 -9.37 3.18 -5.40
CA LEU A 21 -8.89 1.82 -5.52
C LEU A 21 -10.04 0.87 -5.22
N SER A 22 -10.11 -0.16 -6.04
CA SER A 22 -10.98 -1.31 -5.84
C SER A 22 -10.72 -1.96 -4.47
N ASN A 23 -11.67 -2.76 -3.98
CA ASN A 23 -11.49 -3.56 -2.76
C ASN A 23 -10.31 -4.56 -2.82
N ASP A 24 -9.75 -4.79 -4.02
CA ASP A 24 -8.61 -5.67 -4.27
C ASP A 24 -7.72 -5.05 -5.37
N PRO A 25 -7.03 -3.94 -5.08
CA PRO A 25 -6.29 -3.26 -6.13
C PRO A 25 -5.04 -4.05 -6.47
N THR A 26 -4.66 -4.06 -7.74
CA THR A 26 -3.37 -4.57 -8.17
C THR A 26 -2.26 -3.57 -7.83
N PRO A 27 -0.98 -3.99 -7.75
CA PRO A 27 0.12 -3.07 -7.50
C PRO A 27 0.18 -1.95 -8.54
N VAL A 28 -0.13 -2.27 -9.79
CA VAL A 28 -0.21 -1.30 -10.89
C VAL A 28 -1.27 -0.23 -10.63
N GLU A 29 -2.45 -0.60 -10.13
CA GLU A 29 -3.50 0.37 -9.77
C GLU A 29 -3.05 1.27 -8.61
N VAL A 30 -2.42 0.70 -7.58
CA VAL A 30 -1.90 1.47 -6.44
C VAL A 30 -0.84 2.47 -6.88
N ILE A 31 0.11 2.02 -7.71
CA ILE A 31 1.17 2.87 -8.27
C ILE A 31 0.57 3.95 -9.18
N GLY A 32 -0.39 3.60 -10.02
CA GLY A 32 -1.09 4.57 -10.87
C GLY A 32 -1.81 5.66 -10.07
N GLN A 33 -2.49 5.29 -8.98
CA GLN A 33 -3.11 6.24 -8.06
C GLN A 33 -2.10 7.11 -7.31
N ALA A 34 -0.98 6.52 -6.89
CA ALA A 34 0.11 7.26 -6.27
C ALA A 34 0.69 8.31 -7.22
N GLN A 35 0.93 7.94 -8.48
CA GLN A 35 1.43 8.85 -9.51
C GLN A 35 0.46 10.00 -9.79
N GLN A 36 -0.85 9.75 -9.82
CA GLN A 36 -1.86 10.81 -9.96
C GLN A 36 -1.81 11.84 -8.82
N ARG A 37 -1.29 11.46 -7.66
CA ARG A 37 -1.11 12.32 -6.48
C ARG A 37 0.32 12.86 -6.33
N GLY A 38 1.18 12.62 -7.31
CA GLY A 38 2.57 13.08 -7.31
C GLY A 38 3.55 12.21 -6.53
N PHE A 39 3.17 10.97 -6.18
CA PHE A 39 4.05 10.00 -5.54
C PHE A 39 4.54 8.98 -6.56
N GLU A 40 5.86 8.85 -6.70
CA GLU A 40 6.49 7.87 -7.58
C GLU A 40 7.24 6.80 -6.75
N PHE A 41 6.86 5.54 -6.96
CA PHE A 41 7.52 4.38 -6.38
C PHE A 41 7.24 3.12 -7.23
N SER A 42 8.12 2.14 -7.12
CA SER A 42 8.00 0.84 -7.78
C SER A 42 7.18 -0.17 -6.96
N GLU A 43 6.75 -1.25 -7.61
CA GLU A 43 6.07 -2.36 -6.93
C GLU A 43 6.91 -2.97 -5.80
N GLY A 44 8.21 -3.17 -6.05
CA GLY A 44 9.11 -3.71 -5.02
C GLY A 44 9.17 -2.82 -3.77
N GLU A 45 9.10 -1.51 -3.95
CA GLU A 45 9.10 -0.54 -2.84
C GLU A 45 7.77 -0.54 -2.10
N LEU A 46 6.65 -0.58 -2.82
CA LEU A 46 5.32 -0.75 -2.24
C LEU A 46 5.25 -2.02 -1.37
N LEU A 47 5.64 -3.17 -1.92
CA LEU A 47 5.61 -4.45 -1.22
C LEU A 47 6.56 -4.46 -0.02
N SER A 48 7.75 -3.88 -0.15
CA SER A 48 8.73 -3.77 0.94
C SER A 48 8.20 -2.93 2.10
N VAL A 49 7.56 -1.79 1.81
CA VAL A 49 6.95 -0.94 2.84
C VAL A 49 5.77 -1.61 3.50
N MET A 50 4.87 -2.22 2.74
CA MET A 50 3.74 -2.94 3.32
C MET A 50 4.21 -4.09 4.21
N LYS A 51 5.24 -4.82 3.80
CA LYS A 51 5.87 -5.86 4.62
C LYS A 51 6.45 -5.31 5.91
N GLU A 52 7.16 -4.18 5.85
CA GLU A 52 7.69 -3.50 7.03
C GLU A 52 6.58 -3.04 7.97
N MET A 53 5.50 -2.46 7.46
CA MET A 53 4.36 -2.04 8.26
C MET A 53 3.75 -3.23 9.01
N ILE A 54 3.57 -4.37 8.34
CA ILE A 54 3.09 -5.62 8.96
C ILE A 54 4.05 -6.08 10.06
N TRP A 55 5.36 -6.08 9.79
CA TRP A 55 6.38 -6.49 10.76
C TRP A 55 6.48 -5.58 11.97
N THR A 56 6.24 -4.28 11.79
CA THR A 56 6.26 -3.26 12.84
C THR A 56 4.90 -3.04 13.50
N ALA A 57 3.91 -3.88 13.19
CA ALA A 57 2.53 -3.76 13.66
C ALA A 57 1.87 -2.39 13.39
N GLN A 58 2.30 -1.71 12.33
CA GLN A 58 1.66 -0.48 11.85
C GLN A 58 0.37 -0.78 11.08
N SER A 59 -0.58 0.15 11.15
CA SER A 59 -1.85 0.06 10.42
C SER A 59 -1.63 0.16 8.91
N LEU A 60 -2.03 -0.87 8.18
CA LEU A 60 -2.11 -0.82 6.72
C LEU A 60 -3.23 0.12 6.25
N PRO A 61 -3.18 0.62 5.00
CA PRO A 61 -4.28 1.39 4.42
C PRO A 61 -5.63 0.69 4.60
N MET A 62 -6.60 1.41 5.18
CA MET A 62 -7.96 0.89 5.39
C MET A 62 -8.64 0.59 4.05
N GLY A 63 -9.59 -0.35 4.05
CA GLY A 63 -10.31 -0.80 2.85
C GLY A 63 -9.68 -2.01 2.17
N TRP A 64 -8.42 -1.89 1.71
CA TRP A 64 -7.79 -2.91 0.85
C TRP A 64 -6.41 -3.41 1.32
N GLY A 65 -5.71 -2.70 2.21
CA GLY A 65 -4.30 -2.96 2.53
C GLY A 65 -4.04 -4.38 3.07
N TRP A 66 -4.90 -4.88 3.95
CA TRP A 66 -4.79 -6.25 4.48
C TRP A 66 -5.07 -7.33 3.44
N LYS A 67 -6.02 -7.09 2.53
CA LYS A 67 -6.38 -8.04 1.48
C LYS A 67 -5.27 -8.12 0.43
N PHE A 68 -4.76 -6.96 0.03
CA PHE A 68 -3.58 -6.84 -0.82
C PHE A 68 -2.37 -7.59 -0.25
N ALA A 69 -2.05 -7.36 1.04
CA ALA A 69 -0.94 -8.04 1.69
C ALA A 69 -1.08 -9.57 1.68
N ARG A 70 -2.29 -10.11 1.82
CA ARG A 70 -2.56 -11.55 1.74
C ARG A 70 -2.39 -12.09 0.33
N ASN A 71 -2.91 -11.40 -0.67
CA ASN A 71 -2.83 -11.83 -2.06
C ASN A 71 -1.40 -11.83 -2.60
N HIS A 72 -0.58 -10.88 -2.13
CA HIS A 72 0.83 -10.77 -2.50
C HIS A 72 1.79 -11.55 -1.59
N GLY A 73 1.27 -12.39 -0.69
CA GLY A 73 2.10 -13.26 0.16
C GLY A 73 2.96 -12.51 1.18
N LEU A 74 2.61 -11.28 1.53
CA LEU A 74 3.32 -10.46 2.53
C LEU A 74 3.05 -10.93 3.96
N VAL A 75 1.90 -11.58 4.19
CA VAL A 75 1.57 -12.29 5.42
C VAL A 75 1.67 -13.79 5.20
N ARG A 76 2.20 -14.51 6.20
CA ARG A 76 2.09 -15.97 6.25
C ARG A 76 0.61 -16.33 6.24
N LYS A 77 0.19 -17.20 5.31
CA LYS A 77 -1.07 -17.92 5.44
C LYS A 77 -0.96 -18.75 6.71
N THR A 78 -1.58 -18.32 7.80
CA THR A 78 -1.89 -19.22 8.91
C THR A 78 -2.93 -20.18 8.37
N SER A 79 -2.45 -21.33 7.91
CA SER A 79 -3.25 -22.53 7.67
C SER A 79 -3.88 -23.03 8.95
#